data_AF-A0A3N5UEL9-F1
#
_entry.id   AF-A0A3N5UEL9-F1
#
_cell.length_a   1.000
_cell.length_b   1.000
_cell.length_c   1.000
_cell.angle_alpha   90.00
_cell.angle_beta   90.00
_cell.angle_gamma   90.00
#
_symmetry.space_group_name_H-M   'P 1'
#
loop_
_entity.id
_entity.type
_entity.pdbx_description
1 polymer ?
#
loop_
_entity_poly.entity_id
_entity_poly.type
_entity_poly.pdbx_seq_one_letter_code
_entity_poly.pdbx_strand_id
1 'polypeptide(L)' 'MPDYIVCQKKRNNPRMDVRICERRCPEKGECKEYLAHHRVAPQGAQPSPQAEAPARELEAA' A
#
# COMPACT_ATOMS: atom_id res chain seq x y z
N MET A 1 -4.57 -7.07 13.39
CA MET A 1 -3.18 -7.33 13.84
C MET A 1 -2.37 -6.06 13.59
N PRO A 2 -1.39 -5.69 14.43
CA PRO A 2 -0.52 -4.55 14.14
C PRO A 2 0.30 -4.85 12.89
N ASP A 3 0.32 -3.89 11.98
CA ASP A 3 0.97 -4.04 10.69
C ASP A 3 2.19 -3.12 10.59
N TYR A 4 3.29 -3.63 10.06
CA TYR A 4 4.61 -2.99 10.15
C TYR A 4 5.30 -2.92 8.79
N ILE A 5 5.73 -1.71 8.40
CA ILE A 5 6.49 -1.46 7.18
C ILE A 5 7.89 -0.96 7.47
N VAL A 6 8.80 -1.20 6.52
CA VAL A 6 10.18 -0.73 6.57
C VAL A 6 10.34 0.47 5.66
N CYS A 7 10.69 1.63 6.22
CA CYS A 7 10.88 2.80 5.38
C CYS A 7 12.21 2.74 4.61
N GLN A 8 12.18 2.21 3.39
CA GLN A 8 13.34 2.13 2.47
C GLN A 8 13.93 3.50 2.09
N LYS A 9 13.20 4.58 2.34
CA LYS A 9 13.64 5.95 2.10
C LYS A 9 14.61 6.45 3.18
N LYS A 10 14.54 5.90 4.40
CA LYS A 10 15.49 6.25 5.47
C LYS A 10 16.69 5.33 5.39
N ARG A 11 17.91 5.89 5.42
CA ARG A 11 19.17 5.13 5.45
C ARG A 11 19.25 4.08 6.57
N ASN A 12 18.46 4.24 7.64
CA ASN A 12 18.39 3.34 8.80
C ASN A 12 17.26 2.29 8.72
N ASN A 13 16.48 2.27 7.63
CA ASN A 13 15.37 1.32 7.37
C ASN A 13 14.59 0.89 8.63
N PRO A 14 14.05 1.84 9.44
CA PRO A 14 13.37 1.46 10.66
C PRO A 14 12.07 0.74 10.32
N ARG A 15 11.83 -0.40 10.99
CA ARG A 15 10.49 -1.01 11.06
C ARG A 15 9.58 -0.06 11.85
N MET A 16 8.45 0.30 11.25
CA MET A 16 7.49 1.22 11.86
C MET A 16 6.06 0.74 11.57
N ASP A 17 5.16 0.92 12.52
CA ASP A 17 3.74 0.58 12.33
C ASP A 17 3.16 1.40 11.17
N VAL A 18 2.40 0.74 10.29
CA VAL A 18 1.80 1.33 9.09
C VAL A 18 0.99 2.57 9.44
N ARG A 19 0.26 2.56 10.57
CA ARG A 19 -0.55 3.70 11.03
C ARG A 19 0.31 4.89 11.46
N ILE A 20 1.49 4.61 12.02
CA ILE A 20 2.45 5.67 12.35
C ILE A 20 3.02 6.23 11.04
N CYS A 21 3.29 5.37 10.04
CA CYS A 21 3.79 5.82 8.75
C CYS A 21 2.76 6.69 8.02
N GLU A 22 1.48 6.32 8.05
CA GLU A 22 0.38 7.10 7.48
C GLU A 22 0.29 8.53 8.07
N ARG A 23 0.41 8.63 9.40
CA ARG A 23 0.33 9.90 10.13
C ARG A 23 1.59 10.74 10.03
N ARG A 24 2.76 10.12 9.90
CA ARG A 24 4.07 10.77 10.05
C ARG A 24 4.81 10.96 8.73
N CYS A 25 4.50 10.18 7.69
CA CYS A 25 5.12 10.32 6.38
C CYS A 25 4.34 11.36 5.56
N PRO A 26 4.94 12.53 5.24
CA PRO A 26 4.28 13.53 4.39
C PRO A 26 4.11 13.03 2.95
N GLU A 27 4.92 12.06 2.54
CA GLU A 27 5.06 11.59 1.16
C GLU A 27 4.39 10.22 0.96
N LYS A 28 3.45 9.84 1.84
CA LYS A 28 2.79 8.52 1.80
C LYS A 28 2.12 8.22 0.45
N GLY A 29 1.66 9.25 -0.27
CA GLY A 29 1.05 9.11 -1.60
C GLY A 29 2.04 8.76 -2.72
N GLU A 30 3.33 8.98 -2.50
CA GLU A 30 4.42 8.66 -3.44
C GLU A 30 5.36 7.57 -2.88
N CYS A 31 5.17 7.19 -1.61
CA CYS A 31 5.97 6.21 -0.93
C CYS A 31 5.64 4.79 -1.43
N LYS A 32 6.54 4.22 -2.24
CA LYS A 32 6.38 2.89 -2.83
C LYS A 32 6.14 1.80 -1.80
N GLU A 33 6.80 1.86 -0.63
CA GLU A 33 6.60 0.87 0.43
C GLU A 33 5.18 0.96 1.02
N TYR A 34 4.73 2.17 1.33
CA TYR A 34 3.39 2.39 1.88
C TYR A 34 2.30 1.97 0.89
N LEU A 35 2.46 2.35 -0.38
CA LEU A 35 1.56 1.96 -1.46
C LEU A 35 1.58 0.44 -1.70
N ALA A 36 2.75 -0.21 -1.67
CA ALA A 36 2.86 -1.65 -1.80
C ALA A 36 2.15 -2.36 -0.65
N HIS A 37 2.33 -1.87 0.58
CA HIS A 37 1.66 -2.41 1.74
C HIS A 37 0.14 -2.29 1.66
N HIS A 38 -0.36 -1.14 1.20
CA HIS A 38 -1.79 -0.90 1.01
C HIS A 38 -2.40 -1.71 -0.14
N ARG A 39 -1.61 -2.05 -1.16
CA ARG A 39 -2.05 -2.93 -2.27
C ARG A 39 -2.05 -4.40 -1.89
N VAL A 40 -1.11 -4.83 -1.05
CA VAL A 40 -0.95 -6.24 -0.65
C VAL A 40 -1.90 -6.60 0.49
N ALA A 41 -2.23 -5.68 1.40
CA ALA A 41 -3.20 -5.93 2.46
C ALA A 41 -4.63 -5.95 1.88
N PRO A 42 -5.28 -7.12 1.72
CA PRO A 42 -6.58 -7.22 1.07
C PRO A 42 -7.75 -6.93 2.04
N GLN A 43 -7.53 -6.12 3.07
CA GLN A 43 -8.54 -5.91 4.13
C GLN A 43 -8.99 -4.45 4.19
N GLY A 44 -10.06 -4.18 3.44
CA GLY A 44 -11.12 -3.27 3.85
C GLY A 44 -10.83 -1.76 3.74
N ALA A 45 -11.41 -1.18 2.69
CA ALA A 45 -11.79 0.24 2.59
C ALA A 45 -10.66 1.29 2.44
N GLN A 46 -10.35 1.64 1.20
CA GLN A 46 -10.72 2.93 0.59
C GLN A 46 -10.28 2.98 -0.90
N PRO A 47 -10.97 3.76 -1.74
CA PRO A 47 -10.89 3.68 -3.19
C PRO A 47 -9.66 4.43 -3.69
N SER A 48 -8.80 3.74 -4.45
CA SER A 48 -8.07 4.45 -5.49
C SER A 48 -9.04 4.64 -6.66
N PRO A 49 -9.47 5.86 -6.99
CA PRO A 49 -9.96 6.10 -8.33
C PRO A 49 -8.74 5.97 -9.26
N GLN A 50 -8.86 5.08 -10.25
CA GLN A 50 -7.99 4.93 -11.42
C GLN A 50 -6.70 4.09 -11.16
N ALA A 51 -6.39 3.05 -11.92
CA ALA A 51 -6.87 2.64 -13.22
C ALA A 51 -7.11 1.12 -13.24
N GLU A 52 -8.26 0.77 -13.80
CA GLU A 52 -8.68 -0.56 -14.23
C GLU A 52 -7.56 -1.32 -14.93
N ALA A 53 -7.29 -2.53 -14.42
CA ALA A 53 -6.97 -3.65 -15.28
C ALA A 53 -7.97 -4.75 -14.89
N PRO A 54 -9.08 -4.94 -15.61
CA PRO A 54 -10.03 -5.97 -15.29
C PRO A 54 -9.34 -7.34 -15.47
N ALA A 55 -9.23 -8.06 -14.36
CA ALA A 55 -8.93 -9.48 -14.37
C ALA A 55 -10.12 -10.23 -14.99
N ARG A 56 -9.82 -10.94 -16.09
CA ARG A 56 -10.37 -12.23 -16.52
C ARG A 56 -11.85 -12.52 -16.27
N GLU A 57 -12.68 -12.42 -17.31
CA GLU A 57 -13.86 -13.27 -17.66
C GLU A 57 -14.04 -13.05 -19.20
N LEU A 58 -14.38 -13.96 -20.11
CA LEU A 58 -15.16 -15.20 -20.09
C LEU A 58 -14.94 -15.96 -21.43
N GLU A 59 -15.34 -17.23 -21.42
CA GLU A 59 -15.32 -18.28 -22.45
C GLU A 59 -15.93 -17.99 -23.83
N ALA A 60 -15.50 -18.81 -24.79
CA ALA A 60 -16.20 -19.43 -25.94
C ALA A 60 -16.97 -18.56 -26.96
N ALA A 61 -16.50 -18.60 -28.22
CA ALA A 61 -17.30 -18.88 -29.42
C ALA A 61 -16.37 -19.29 -30.58
#